data_AF-A0A4R3K144-F1
#
_entry.id   AF-A0A4R3K144-F1
#
_cell.length_a   1.000
_cell.length_b   1.000
_cell.length_c   1.000
_cell.angle_alpha   90.00
_cell.angle_beta   90.00
_cell.angle_gamma   90.00
#
_symmetry.space_group_name_H-M   'P 1'
#
loop_
_entity.id
_entity.type
_entity.pdbx_description
1 polymer ?
#
loop_
_entity_poly.entity_id
_entity_poly.type
_entity_poly.pdbx_seq_one_letter_code
_entity_poly.pdbx_strand_id
1 'polypeptide(L)'
;MKMLVIPKKSINAGNLILVNAQYPYCSGNAESSLVPAHSKSSVLLERRAAVLLSKLMSSIEGWEQISAVSGWRSRAEQQDIYNQSLRDNGAAFTEQFVANPDHSEHQTGLAIDLGLRKPEIDFIRPDFPYSGICQTFREKGAVG
;
A
#
# COMPACT_ATOMS: atom_id res chain seq x y z
N MET A 1 37.59 -3.25 -4.84
CA MET A 1 36.66 -2.14 -4.57
C MET A 1 36.00 -1.75 -5.88
N LYS A 2 34.66 -1.74 -5.97
CA LYS A 2 33.93 -1.37 -7.19
C LYS A 2 33.27 -0.01 -6.97
N MET A 3 33.50 0.94 -7.88
CA MET A 3 32.85 2.25 -7.81
C MET A 3 31.47 2.17 -8.47
N LEU A 4 30.44 2.64 -7.77
CA LEU A 4 29.08 2.76 -8.31
C LEU A 4 28.78 4.25 -8.52
N VAL A 5 28.41 4.60 -9.75
CA VAL A 5 27.93 5.95 -10.08
C VAL A 5 26.40 5.91 -10.04
N ILE A 6 25.81 6.55 -9.03
CA ILE A 6 24.36 6.59 -8.83
C ILE A 6 23.84 7.98 -9.27
N PRO A 7 22.99 8.07 -10.30
CA PRO A 7 22.42 9.33 -10.73
C PRO A 7 21.60 10.01 -9.62
N LYS A 8 21.61 11.34 -9.54
CA LYS A 8 20.82 12.09 -8.54
C LYS A 8 19.32 11.74 -8.59
N LYS A 9 18.76 11.45 -9.77
CA LYS A 9 17.35 11.03 -9.92
C LYS A 9 17.00 9.73 -9.20
N SER A 10 18.00 8.90 -8.88
CA SER A 10 17.79 7.63 -8.17
C SER A 10 17.38 7.81 -6.71
N ILE A 11 17.48 9.02 -6.14
CA ILE A 11 16.97 9.31 -4.78
C ILE A 11 15.44 9.17 -4.68
N ASN A 12 14.73 9.24 -5.82
CA ASN A 12 13.28 9.12 -5.90
C ASN A 12 12.82 7.67 -6.18
N ALA A 13 13.71 6.67 -6.03
CA ALA A 13 13.43 5.28 -6.34
C ALA A 13 13.97 4.32 -5.25
N GLY A 14 13.39 3.12 -5.20
CA GLY A 14 13.77 2.07 -4.27
C GLY A 14 12.81 1.91 -3.09
N ASN A 15 13.15 1.01 -2.17
CA ASN A 15 12.24 0.57 -1.10
C ASN A 15 12.10 1.56 0.07
N LEU A 16 12.93 2.60 0.10
CA LEU A 16 13.00 3.57 1.20
C LEU A 16 12.69 5.00 0.71
N ILE A 17 11.94 5.12 -0.38
CA ILE A 17 11.46 6.42 -0.84
C ILE A 17 10.46 6.99 0.17
N LEU A 18 10.60 8.26 0.48
CA LEU A 18 9.66 8.98 1.33
C LEU A 18 8.60 9.63 0.44
N VAL A 19 7.35 9.17 0.57
CA VAL A 19 6.19 9.76 -0.10
C VAL A 19 5.20 10.21 0.95
N ASN A 20 4.93 11.51 1.01
CA ASN A 20 3.97 12.09 1.95
C ASN A 20 3.49 13.45 1.44
N ALA A 21 2.73 14.20 2.24
CA ALA A 21 2.21 15.52 1.87
C ALA A 21 3.29 16.54 1.45
N GLN A 22 4.53 16.42 1.93
CA GLN A 22 5.65 17.31 1.59
C GLN A 22 6.48 16.78 0.41
N TYR A 23 6.59 15.45 0.27
CA TYR A 23 7.43 14.79 -0.72
C TYR A 23 6.56 13.98 -1.69
N PRO A 24 6.29 14.50 -2.90
CA PRO A 24 5.49 13.78 -3.89
C PRO A 24 6.26 12.59 -4.46
N TYR A 25 5.49 11.58 -4.85
CA TYR A 25 5.95 10.49 -5.69
C TYR A 25 6.32 11.02 -7.09
N CYS A 26 7.63 11.20 -7.29
CA CYS A 26 8.20 11.64 -8.56
C CYS A 26 8.37 10.43 -9.48
N SER A 27 7.27 9.91 -10.03
CA SER A 27 7.33 8.73 -10.89
C SER A 27 8.05 9.06 -12.21
N GLY A 28 9.08 8.29 -12.53
CA GLY A 28 9.80 8.43 -13.79
C GLY A 28 10.72 7.27 -14.15
N ASN A 29 10.86 6.21 -13.33
CA ASN A 29 11.80 5.13 -13.69
C ASN A 29 11.72 3.79 -12.92
N ALA A 30 10.58 3.41 -12.35
CA ALA A 30 10.45 2.06 -11.84
C ALA A 30 9.42 1.31 -12.67
N GLU A 31 9.88 0.50 -13.62
CA GLU A 31 9.15 -0.68 -14.09
C GLU A 31 9.04 -1.66 -12.91
N SER A 32 8.33 -1.24 -11.85
CA SER A 32 7.97 -2.11 -10.75
C SER A 32 7.06 -3.16 -11.37
N SER A 33 7.54 -4.39 -11.48
CA SER A 33 6.69 -5.51 -11.88
C SER A 33 5.61 -5.65 -10.82
N LEU A 34 4.42 -5.16 -11.15
CA LEU A 34 3.23 -5.32 -10.31
C LEU A 34 2.72 -6.75 -10.46
N VAL A 35 2.39 -7.38 -9.33
CA VAL A 35 1.83 -8.72 -9.26
C VAL A 35 0.69 -8.75 -8.24
N PRO A 36 -0.28 -9.68 -8.36
CA PRO A 36 -1.30 -9.86 -7.33
C PRO A 36 -0.72 -10.11 -5.94
N ALA A 37 -1.34 -9.53 -4.91
CA ALA A 37 -0.95 -9.71 -3.50
C ALA A 37 -1.02 -11.18 -3.06
N HIS A 38 -1.96 -11.94 -3.63
CA HIS A 38 -2.04 -13.40 -3.57
C HIS A 38 -2.77 -13.94 -4.80
N SER A 39 -2.77 -15.26 -5.02
CA SER A 39 -3.24 -15.90 -6.27
C SER A 39 -4.70 -15.60 -6.67
N LYS A 40 -5.55 -15.19 -5.73
CA LYS A 40 -6.96 -14.86 -5.96
C LYS A 40 -7.26 -13.37 -5.82
N SER A 41 -6.25 -12.53 -5.63
CA SER A 41 -6.42 -11.09 -5.41
C SER A 41 -6.39 -10.33 -6.74
N SER A 42 -7.24 -9.32 -6.88
CA SER A 42 -7.07 -8.26 -7.89
C SER A 42 -6.16 -7.13 -7.41
N VAL A 43 -5.85 -7.09 -6.10
CA VAL A 43 -4.98 -6.07 -5.51
C VAL A 43 -3.54 -6.34 -5.93
N LEU A 44 -2.91 -5.34 -6.55
CA LEU A 44 -1.54 -5.43 -7.04
C LEU A 44 -0.53 -4.86 -6.04
N LEU A 45 0.69 -5.38 -6.06
CA LEU A 45 1.84 -4.85 -5.31
C LEU A 45 3.11 -5.00 -6.13
N GLU A 46 4.14 -4.24 -5.76
CA GLU A 46 5.51 -4.52 -6.22
C GLU A 46 5.87 -5.97 -5.88
N ARG A 47 6.53 -6.66 -6.83
CA ARG A 47 6.83 -8.10 -6.75
C ARG A 47 7.49 -8.53 -5.45
N ARG A 48 8.54 -7.84 -4.99
CA ARG A 48 9.24 -8.21 -3.76
C ARG A 48 8.35 -7.97 -2.54
N ALA A 49 7.61 -6.87 -2.49
CA ALA A 49 6.62 -6.60 -1.45
C ALA A 49 5.56 -7.72 -1.39
N ALA A 50 5.01 -8.14 -2.53
CA ALA A 50 4.04 -9.24 -2.62
C ALA A 50 4.61 -10.57 -2.10
N VAL A 51 5.87 -10.89 -2.42
CA VAL A 51 6.54 -12.11 -1.93
C VAL A 51 6.72 -12.08 -0.41
N LEU A 52 7.14 -10.95 0.15
CA LEU A 52 7.33 -10.80 1.60
C LEU A 52 5.99 -10.88 2.34
N LEU A 53 4.97 -10.19 1.83
CA LEU A 53 3.61 -10.28 2.35
C LEU A 53 3.10 -11.72 2.33
N SER A 54 3.28 -12.43 1.21
CA SER A 54 2.85 -13.83 1.07
C SER A 54 3.51 -14.73 2.13
N LYS A 55 4.83 -14.58 2.36
CA LYS A 55 5.54 -15.32 3.41
C LYS A 55 4.98 -15.06 4.81
N LEU A 56 4.74 -13.79 5.14
CA LEU A 56 4.16 -13.41 6.43
C LEU A 56 2.76 -14.03 6.56
N MET A 57 1.90 -13.82 5.57
CA MET A 57 0.52 -14.29 5.58
C MET A 57 0.42 -15.81 5.66
N SER A 58 1.32 -16.55 4.98
CA SER A 58 1.41 -18.01 5.12
C SER A 58 1.80 -18.44 6.53
N SER A 59 2.70 -17.71 7.20
CA SER A 59 3.16 -18.07 8.56
C SER A 59 2.08 -17.92 9.65
N ILE A 60 0.99 -17.21 9.34
CA ILE A 60 -0.12 -16.96 10.25
C ILE A 60 -1.47 -17.45 9.69
N GLU A 61 -1.46 -18.14 8.55
CA GLU A 61 -2.69 -18.53 7.81
C GLU A 61 -3.64 -17.34 7.57
N GLY A 62 -3.06 -16.15 7.40
CA GLY A 62 -3.78 -14.89 7.55
C GLY A 62 -4.86 -14.65 6.50
N TRP A 63 -4.71 -15.21 5.29
CA TRP A 63 -5.67 -14.99 4.21
C TRP A 63 -7.06 -15.58 4.49
N GLU A 64 -7.19 -16.49 5.46
CA GLU A 64 -8.49 -17.01 5.89
C GLU A 64 -9.33 -15.94 6.60
N GLN A 65 -8.69 -15.00 7.30
CA GLN A 65 -9.36 -14.01 8.15
C GLN A 65 -9.04 -12.56 7.77
N ILE A 66 -8.08 -12.32 6.87
CA ILE A 66 -7.68 -11.00 6.38
C ILE A 66 -7.89 -10.95 4.87
N SER A 67 -8.38 -9.80 4.40
CA SER A 67 -8.53 -9.45 2.99
C SER A 67 -7.52 -8.36 2.61
N ALA A 68 -6.94 -8.47 1.41
CA ALA A 68 -6.27 -7.35 0.76
C ALA A 68 -7.36 -6.41 0.21
N VAL A 69 -7.37 -5.16 0.69
CA VAL A 69 -8.41 -4.17 0.37
C VAL A 69 -7.95 -3.25 -0.75
N SER A 70 -6.73 -2.72 -0.63
CA SER A 70 -6.13 -1.81 -1.59
C SER A 70 -4.62 -1.97 -1.60
N GLY A 71 -3.98 -1.76 -2.75
CA GLY A 71 -2.54 -1.94 -2.95
C GLY A 71 -2.03 -0.87 -3.90
N TRP A 72 -1.35 -1.24 -4.97
CA TRP A 72 -0.97 -0.27 -6.00
C TRP A 72 -2.18 0.48 -6.54
N ARG A 73 -2.05 1.81 -6.63
CA ARG A 73 -3.02 2.71 -7.26
C ARG A 73 -2.33 3.58 -8.28
N SER A 74 -2.88 3.71 -9.47
CA SER A 74 -2.47 4.74 -10.41
C SER A 74 -2.80 6.14 -9.87
N ARG A 75 -2.16 7.16 -10.45
CA ARG A 75 -2.48 8.55 -10.15
C ARG A 75 -3.96 8.87 -10.40
N ALA A 76 -4.55 8.33 -11.47
CA ALA A 76 -5.94 8.53 -11.83
C ALA A 76 -6.88 7.93 -10.78
N GLU A 77 -6.63 6.68 -10.37
CA GLU A 77 -7.41 6.04 -9.30
C GLU A 77 -7.29 6.81 -7.98
N GLN A 78 -6.10 7.29 -7.62
CA GLN A 78 -5.91 8.13 -6.43
C GLN A 78 -6.73 9.43 -6.51
N GLN A 79 -6.75 10.08 -7.68
CA GLN A 79 -7.54 11.29 -7.92
C GLN A 79 -9.05 11.03 -7.78
N ASP A 80 -9.53 9.91 -8.31
CA ASP A 80 -10.94 9.54 -8.23
C ASP A 80 -11.36 9.25 -6.79
N ILE A 81 -10.54 8.51 -6.03
CA ILE A 81 -10.78 8.24 -4.60
C ILE A 81 -10.81 9.54 -3.79
N TYR A 82 -9.86 10.44 -4.03
CA TYR A 82 -9.81 11.74 -3.35
C TYR A 82 -11.06 12.57 -3.65
N ASN A 83 -11.43 12.70 -4.93
CA ASN A 83 -12.60 13.45 -5.35
C ASN A 83 -13.91 12.83 -4.83
N GLN A 84 -14.01 11.50 -4.83
CA GLN A 84 -15.18 10.80 -4.30
C GLN A 84 -15.30 11.02 -2.79
N SER A 85 -14.19 10.90 -2.06
CA SER A 85 -14.20 11.14 -0.61
C SER A 85 -14.56 12.58 -0.27
N LEU A 86 -14.08 13.57 -1.05
CA LEU A 86 -14.48 14.97 -0.85
C LEU A 86 -15.99 15.17 -0.99
N ARG A 87 -16.61 14.52 -1.97
CA ARG A 87 -18.05 14.60 -2.20
C ARG A 87 -18.85 13.91 -1.10
N ASP A 88 -18.43 12.71 -0.70
CA ASP A 88 -19.24 11.85 0.16
C ASP A 88 -18.99 12.09 1.65
N ASN A 89 -17.77 12.45 2.02
CA ASN A 89 -17.31 12.54 3.42
C ASN A 89 -16.89 13.95 3.83
N GLY A 90 -16.67 14.85 2.88
CA GLY A 90 -16.27 16.24 3.12
C GLY A 90 -14.77 16.43 3.41
N ALA A 91 -14.34 17.69 3.31
CA ALA A 91 -12.92 18.07 3.30
C ALA A 91 -12.11 17.57 4.51
N ALA A 92 -12.62 17.76 5.73
CA ALA A 92 -11.90 17.39 6.95
C ALA A 92 -11.62 15.87 7.03
N PHE A 93 -12.59 15.05 6.62
CA PHE A 93 -12.41 13.60 6.57
C PHE A 93 -11.41 13.22 5.48
N THR A 94 -11.55 13.78 4.28
CA THR A 94 -10.68 13.45 3.16
C THR A 94 -9.22 13.82 3.45
N GLU A 95 -8.97 15.00 4.01
CA GLU A 95 -7.62 15.45 4.38
C GLU A 95 -6.98 14.52 5.43
N GLN A 96 -7.78 13.95 6.33
CA GLN A 96 -7.30 13.03 7.36
C GLN A 96 -6.95 11.63 6.82
N PHE A 97 -7.73 11.10 5.86
CA PHE A 97 -7.66 9.68 5.48
C PHE A 97 -7.22 9.41 4.03
N VAL A 98 -7.25 10.40 3.14
CA VAL A 98 -6.95 10.22 1.72
C VAL A 98 -5.86 11.18 1.29
N ALA A 99 -4.68 10.63 0.99
CA ALA A 99 -3.58 11.41 0.45
C ALA A 99 -3.96 12.09 -0.88
N ASN A 100 -3.40 13.28 -1.10
CA ASN A 100 -3.50 13.96 -2.39
C ASN A 100 -2.91 13.08 -3.51
N PRO A 101 -3.39 13.24 -4.76
CA PRO A 101 -2.76 12.63 -5.92
C PRO A 101 -1.28 13.00 -5.98
N ASP A 102 -0.43 12.04 -6.34
CA ASP A 102 1.04 12.11 -6.30
C ASP A 102 1.65 12.14 -4.90
N HIS A 103 0.87 12.10 -3.83
CA HIS A 103 1.37 12.07 -2.45
C HIS A 103 0.97 10.79 -1.69
N SER A 104 0.47 9.78 -2.41
CA SER A 104 0.03 8.49 -1.86
C SER A 104 1.12 7.43 -2.01
N GLU A 105 1.48 6.76 -0.91
CA GLU A 105 2.41 5.62 -0.95
C GLU A 105 1.89 4.46 -1.80
N HIS A 106 0.58 4.35 -2.01
CA HIS A 106 -0.01 3.33 -2.90
C HIS A 106 0.46 3.50 -4.35
N GLN A 107 0.83 4.71 -4.77
CA GLN A 107 1.37 4.92 -6.13
C GLN A 107 2.74 4.26 -6.34
N THR A 108 3.43 3.89 -5.26
CA THR A 108 4.72 3.20 -5.30
C THR A 108 4.57 1.68 -5.50
N GLY A 109 3.40 1.12 -5.15
CA GLY A 109 3.16 -0.33 -5.09
C GLY A 109 3.76 -1.02 -3.85
N LEU A 110 4.34 -0.27 -2.91
CA LEU A 110 4.91 -0.79 -1.67
C LEU A 110 3.92 -0.82 -0.50
N ALA A 111 2.85 0.00 -0.56
CA ALA A 111 1.82 0.09 0.46
C ALA A 111 0.65 -0.86 0.18
N ILE A 112 0.06 -1.40 1.25
CA ILE A 112 -1.14 -2.23 1.21
C ILE A 112 -2.07 -1.89 2.37
N ASP A 113 -3.36 -1.76 2.07
CA ASP A 113 -4.43 -1.73 3.05
C ASP A 113 -4.97 -3.14 3.26
N LEU A 114 -4.98 -3.59 4.50
CA LEU A 114 -5.52 -4.87 4.93
C LEU A 114 -6.74 -4.64 5.82
N GLY A 115 -7.69 -5.55 5.76
CA GLY A 115 -8.88 -5.53 6.63
C GLY A 115 -9.28 -6.93 7.05
N LEU A 116 -10.01 -7.04 8.17
CA LEU A 116 -10.69 -8.28 8.52
C LEU A 116 -11.62 -8.71 7.39
N ARG A 117 -11.61 -10.01 7.11
CA ARG A 117 -12.48 -10.63 6.11
C ARG A 117 -13.92 -10.63 6.63
N LYS A 118 -14.77 -9.84 5.97
CA LYS A 118 -16.21 -9.76 6.21
C LYS A 118 -16.94 -9.43 4.90
N PRO A 119 -18.26 -9.63 4.80
CA PRO A 119 -19.02 -9.39 3.57
C PRO A 119 -18.90 -7.98 3.01
N GLU A 120 -18.83 -6.97 3.91
CA GLU A 120 -18.69 -5.57 3.55
C GLU A 120 -17.49 -4.97 4.29
N ILE A 121 -16.57 -4.36 3.53
CA ILE A 121 -15.36 -3.73 4.06
C ILE A 121 -15.38 -2.26 3.65
N ASP A 122 -15.22 -1.34 4.63
CA ASP A 122 -15.00 0.08 4.35
C ASP A 122 -13.66 0.21 3.61
N PHE A 123 -13.71 0.72 2.39
CA PHE A 123 -12.56 0.83 1.51
C PHE A 123 -11.54 1.87 1.99
N ILE A 124 -11.99 2.94 2.65
CA ILE A 124 -11.11 4.03 3.12
C ILE A 124 -10.54 3.69 4.51
N ARG A 125 -11.34 3.05 5.37
CA ARG A 125 -10.96 2.70 6.74
C ARG A 125 -11.28 1.23 7.03
N PRO A 126 -10.56 0.30 6.38
CA PRO A 126 -10.79 -1.11 6.64
C PRO A 126 -10.52 -1.43 8.12
N ASP A 127 -11.38 -2.27 8.68
CA ASP A 127 -11.25 -2.68 10.07
C ASP A 127 -10.04 -3.59 10.24
N PHE A 128 -9.07 -3.15 11.03
CA PHE A 128 -7.85 -3.89 11.33
C PHE A 128 -7.53 -3.71 12.82
N PRO A 129 -8.17 -4.47 13.74
CA PRO A 129 -8.08 -4.21 15.17
C PRO A 129 -6.71 -4.58 15.77
N TYR A 130 -6.38 -4.01 16.93
CA TYR A 130 -5.22 -4.39 17.76
C TYR A 130 -5.49 -5.65 18.61
N SER A 131 -6.12 -6.64 18.00
CA SER A 131 -6.41 -7.94 18.61
C SER A 131 -6.46 -9.04 17.55
N GLY A 132 -6.45 -10.29 17.99
CA GLY A 132 -6.58 -11.47 17.13
C GLY A 132 -5.54 -11.53 16.00
N ILE A 133 -5.95 -12.03 14.84
CA ILE A 133 -5.06 -12.26 13.69
C ILE A 133 -4.41 -10.97 13.15
N CYS A 134 -5.10 -9.83 13.21
CA CYS A 134 -4.57 -8.54 12.79
C CYS A 134 -3.42 -8.08 13.69
N GLN A 135 -3.51 -8.34 15.00
CA GLN A 135 -2.40 -8.07 15.91
C GLN A 135 -1.22 -9.01 15.67
N THR A 136 -1.48 -10.31 15.46
CA THR A 136 -0.43 -11.27 15.08
C THR A 136 0.30 -10.83 13.79
N PHE A 137 -0.44 -10.33 12.80
CA PHE A 137 0.14 -9.76 11.58
C PHE A 137 1.11 -8.62 11.90
N ARG A 138 0.71 -7.65 12.72
CA ARG A 138 1.57 -6.50 13.10
C ARG A 138 2.86 -6.94 13.79
N GLU A 139 2.74 -7.87 14.74
CA GLU A 139 3.88 -8.37 15.51
C GLU A 139 4.89 -9.10 14.63
N LYS A 140 4.42 -9.84 13.61
CA LYS A 140 5.30 -10.52 12.64
C LYS A 140 5.86 -9.57 11.58
N GLY A 141 5.11 -8.55 11.18
CA GLY A 141 5.51 -7.58 10.16
C GLY A 141 6.67 -6.67 10.58
N ALA A 142 6.83 -6.43 11.88
CA ALA A 142 7.88 -5.57 12.42
C ALA A 142 9.25 -6.27 12.59
N VAL A 143 9.34 -7.59 12.39
CA VAL A 143 10.55 -8.41 12.65
C VAL A 143 11.27 -8.81 11.34
N GLY A 144 11.04 -8.07 10.25
CA GLY A 144 11.60 -8.31 8.91
C GLY A 144 12.95 -7.66 8.66
#